data_AF-A0A1G0YTM1-F1
#
_entry.id   AF-A0A1G0YTM1-F1
#
_cell.length_a   1.000
_cell.length_b   1.000
_cell.length_c   1.000
_cell.angle_alpha   90.00
_cell.angle_beta   90.00
_cell.angle_gamma   90.00
#
_symmetry.space_group_name_H-M   'P 1'
#
loop_
_entity.id
_entity.type
_entity.pdbx_description
1 polymer ?
#
loop_
_entity_poly.entity_id
_entity_poly.type
_entity_poly.pdbx_seq_one_letter_code
_entity_poly.pdbx_strand_id
1 'polypeptide(L)'
;MSRVFRRLQFPRMRGLLALGVLLFLCGCSSVFDARSQKKEMIGLYTSGNFDACSRIAAEKAEKHRSTGDELMWRYEEGSSAFAKGDYAKSIAAFERAEEIQANFENRAVVNAREVGAEAGAAVTNQNALPYQGTYVEKILLNAHKALAYFALGDSNGARVELRRMYERQKETQRRFEEDIAAAKKEASEKKLNAEKILDSSPEMKEFRKELQSQSGAYGDFMNPFATYLSALGYISEGKFSEALIDFENLHRMIPGNFIVQRDYVSCAKKLGRPIPEDLAEVKPLSYPLDNNIAYVIVADGLAAAKKDMTIHLVLPPPIGYTGIAFPVLEYFPKPLSGVLIEDSCGNSYETLPLANMDAVISREYDQALTAMITRLVINFIVKEGASAAAVEVARQQGNDWAWLAVLIGTSIYKYTFNTADTRCWQTLPKEYQIMHLPLPPDGRLKLSPAGDPEKSVEIQLDKRRKMAIVYVMAPGPGVFDVKIFEFN
;
A
#
# COMPACT_ATOMS: atom_id res chain seq x y z
N MET A 1 -43.40 -56.41 -44.27
CA MET A 1 -42.59 -56.46 -43.04
C MET A 1 -41.76 -55.18 -42.94
N SER A 2 -42.28 -54.21 -42.17
CA SER A 2 -41.73 -52.87 -41.95
C SER A 2 -40.58 -52.89 -40.93
N ARG A 3 -39.39 -52.43 -41.30
CA ARG A 3 -38.31 -52.12 -40.34
C ARG A 3 -38.18 -50.60 -40.19
N VAL A 4 -38.59 -50.12 -39.03
CA VAL A 4 -38.45 -48.74 -38.57
C VAL A 4 -37.00 -48.54 -38.10
N PHE A 5 -36.23 -47.71 -38.81
CA PHE A 5 -34.97 -47.15 -38.30
C PHE A 5 -35.30 -45.97 -37.38
N ARG A 6 -35.19 -46.16 -36.07
CA ARG A 6 -35.25 -45.07 -35.08
C ARG A 6 -33.91 -44.35 -35.07
N ARG A 7 -33.86 -43.13 -35.64
CA ARG A 7 -32.77 -42.17 -35.37
C ARG A 7 -32.86 -41.75 -33.90
N LEU A 8 -31.88 -42.15 -33.08
CA LEU A 8 -31.60 -41.49 -31.80
C LEU A 8 -31.04 -40.10 -32.09
N GLN A 9 -31.91 -39.08 -32.10
CA GLN A 9 -31.47 -37.70 -31.97
C GLN A 9 -31.02 -37.50 -30.52
N PHE A 10 -29.79 -37.04 -30.32
CA PHE A 10 -29.31 -36.47 -29.05
C PHE A 10 -29.33 -34.93 -29.14
N PRO A 11 -30.45 -34.22 -28.94
CA PRO A 11 -30.44 -32.77 -28.83
C PRO A 11 -30.49 -32.41 -27.34
N ARG A 12 -29.33 -32.40 -26.65
CA ARG A 12 -29.21 -31.76 -25.31
C ARG A 12 -27.78 -31.51 -24.85
N MET A 13 -26.77 -32.23 -25.36
CA MET A 13 -25.37 -32.02 -24.96
C MET A 13 -24.70 -30.79 -25.62
N ARG A 14 -25.09 -30.41 -26.84
CA ARG A 14 -24.47 -29.27 -27.55
C ARG A 14 -24.79 -27.92 -26.89
N GLY A 15 -25.95 -27.77 -26.26
CA GLY A 15 -26.34 -26.54 -25.56
C GLY A 15 -25.58 -26.34 -24.24
N LEU A 16 -25.33 -27.43 -23.48
CA LEU A 16 -24.60 -27.38 -22.21
C LEU A 16 -23.09 -27.15 -22.41
N LEU A 17 -22.50 -27.71 -23.47
CA LEU A 17 -21.09 -27.44 -23.83
C LEU A 17 -20.89 -26.01 -24.32
N ALA A 18 -21.84 -25.46 -25.09
CA ALA A 18 -21.80 -24.06 -25.52
C ALA A 18 -21.99 -23.08 -24.34
N LEU A 19 -22.86 -23.42 -23.37
CA LEU A 19 -23.05 -22.61 -22.15
C LEU A 19 -21.81 -22.66 -21.24
N GLY A 20 -21.15 -23.82 -21.14
CA GLY A 20 -19.88 -23.97 -20.43
C GLY A 20 -18.76 -23.13 -21.06
N VAL A 21 -18.61 -23.17 -22.39
CA VAL A 21 -17.60 -22.37 -23.11
C VAL A 21 -17.90 -20.87 -23.05
N LEU A 22 -19.17 -20.45 -23.06
CA LEU A 22 -19.53 -19.03 -22.88
C LEU A 22 -19.27 -18.54 -21.43
N LEU A 23 -19.43 -19.38 -20.41
CA LEU A 23 -19.08 -19.05 -19.03
C LEU A 23 -17.56 -18.95 -18.82
N PHE A 24 -16.75 -19.66 -19.61
CA PHE A 24 -15.28 -19.53 -19.61
C PHE A 24 -14.75 -18.28 -20.32
N LEU A 25 -15.52 -17.70 -21.25
CA LEU A 25 -15.12 -16.49 -21.99
C LEU A 25 -15.36 -15.19 -21.18
N CYS A 26 -16.10 -15.25 -20.08
CA CYS A 26 -16.15 -14.21 -19.06
C CYS A 26 -15.04 -14.44 -18.01
N GLY A 27 -13.80 -14.59 -18.47
CA GLY A 27 -12.66 -14.77 -17.58
C GLY A 27 -12.47 -13.53 -16.71
N CYS A 28 -12.89 -13.61 -15.44
CA CYS A 28 -12.55 -12.61 -14.44
C CYS A 28 -11.03 -12.44 -14.40
N SER A 29 -10.54 -11.22 -14.60
CA SER A 29 -9.12 -10.87 -14.53
C SER A 29 -8.47 -11.12 -13.15
N SER A 30 -9.26 -11.52 -12.15
CA SER A 30 -8.84 -11.81 -10.77
C SER A 30 -8.11 -13.14 -10.58
N VAL A 31 -7.84 -13.87 -11.67
CA VAL A 31 -7.09 -15.15 -11.67
C VAL A 31 -5.58 -14.94 -11.89
N PHE A 32 -5.15 -13.72 -12.27
CA PHE A 32 -3.74 -13.44 -12.54
C PHE A 32 -3.07 -12.68 -11.39
N ASP A 33 -1.84 -13.08 -11.04
CA ASP A 33 -0.99 -12.41 -10.07
C ASP A 33 -0.89 -10.89 -10.33
N ALA A 34 -1.30 -10.08 -9.36
CA ALA A 34 -1.37 -8.62 -9.49
C ALA A 34 0.01 -8.01 -9.73
N ARG A 35 1.07 -8.60 -9.15
CA ARG A 35 2.46 -8.19 -9.36
C ARG A 35 2.86 -8.32 -10.83
N SER A 36 2.55 -9.45 -11.45
CA SER A 36 2.79 -9.67 -12.88
C SER A 36 2.01 -8.70 -13.76
N GLN A 37 0.75 -8.39 -13.41
CA GLN A 37 -0.09 -7.44 -14.17
C GLN A 37 0.46 -6.00 -14.18
N LYS A 38 1.21 -5.61 -13.14
CA LYS A 38 1.77 -4.26 -12.96
C LYS A 38 3.19 -4.09 -13.52
N LYS A 39 3.85 -5.17 -13.96
CA LYS A 39 5.27 -5.16 -14.34
C LYS A 39 5.65 -4.08 -15.36
N GLU A 40 4.86 -3.93 -16.43
CA GLU A 40 5.10 -2.92 -17.47
C GLU A 40 5.01 -1.50 -16.90
N MET A 41 3.93 -1.21 -16.15
CA MET A 41 3.69 0.09 -15.53
C MET A 41 4.81 0.45 -14.54
N ILE A 42 5.23 -0.49 -13.69
CA ILE A 42 6.32 -0.26 -12.74
C ILE A 42 7.65 0.01 -13.46
N GLY A 43 7.94 -0.68 -14.56
CA GLY A 43 9.11 -0.40 -15.38
C GLY A 43 9.10 1.02 -15.97
N LEU A 44 7.93 1.53 -16.36
CA LEU A 44 7.78 2.92 -16.83
C LEU A 44 7.93 3.93 -15.68
N TYR A 45 7.39 3.62 -14.50
CA TYR A 45 7.52 4.47 -13.31
C TYR A 45 8.98 4.62 -12.87
N THR A 46 9.72 3.51 -12.76
CA THR A 46 11.12 3.51 -12.29
C THR A 46 12.11 4.05 -13.32
N SER A 47 11.72 4.15 -14.60
CA SER A 47 12.51 4.80 -15.65
C SER A 47 12.16 6.28 -15.83
N GLY A 48 11.24 6.83 -15.03
CA GLY A 48 10.82 8.24 -15.11
C GLY A 48 9.88 8.54 -16.27
N ASN A 49 9.38 7.54 -17.00
CA ASN A 49 8.39 7.74 -18.06
C ASN A 49 6.98 7.84 -17.46
N PHE A 50 6.75 8.93 -16.73
CA PHE A 50 5.51 9.17 -16.00
C PHE A 50 4.29 9.36 -16.93
N ASP A 51 4.49 9.88 -18.14
CA ASP A 51 3.42 10.02 -19.14
C ASP A 51 2.84 8.67 -19.56
N ALA A 52 3.69 7.73 -19.96
CA ALA A 52 3.25 6.40 -20.36
C ALA A 52 2.73 5.60 -19.16
N CYS A 53 3.40 5.72 -18.01
CA CYS A 53 2.96 5.09 -16.77
C CYS A 53 1.54 5.52 -16.37
N SER A 54 1.29 6.84 -16.31
CA SER A 54 -0.01 7.41 -15.97
C SER A 54 -1.12 6.98 -16.93
N ARG A 55 -0.82 6.92 -18.24
CA ARG A 55 -1.77 6.44 -19.24
C ARG A 55 -2.14 4.97 -19.01
N ILE A 56 -1.16 4.09 -18.83
CA ILE A 56 -1.42 2.65 -18.60
C ILE A 56 -2.19 2.44 -17.29
N ALA A 57 -1.83 3.14 -16.22
CA ALA A 57 -2.51 3.04 -14.94
C ALA A 57 -3.99 3.44 -15.07
N ALA A 58 -4.29 4.55 -15.75
CA ALA A 58 -5.67 4.99 -16.00
C ALA A 58 -6.47 4.01 -16.89
N GLU A 59 -5.86 3.51 -17.98
CA GLU A 59 -6.48 2.50 -18.86
C GLU A 59 -6.82 1.21 -18.07
N LYS A 60 -5.92 0.77 -17.19
CA LYS A 60 -6.15 -0.40 -16.32
C LYS A 60 -7.20 -0.13 -15.26
N ALA A 61 -7.17 1.03 -14.60
CA ALA A 61 -8.18 1.41 -13.61
C ALA A 61 -9.59 1.40 -14.21
N GLU A 62 -9.75 1.94 -15.43
CA GLU A 62 -11.04 1.95 -16.10
C GLU A 62 -11.46 0.56 -16.61
N LYS A 63 -10.54 -0.23 -17.16
CA LYS A 63 -10.81 -1.62 -17.55
C LYS A 63 -11.30 -2.47 -16.38
N HIS A 64 -10.81 -2.20 -15.18
CA HIS A 64 -11.16 -2.90 -13.96
C HIS A 64 -12.24 -2.17 -13.13
N ARG A 65 -12.92 -1.17 -13.69
CA ARG A 65 -14.01 -0.45 -13.01
C ARG A 65 -15.07 -1.41 -12.50
N SER A 66 -15.53 -1.19 -11.27
CA SER A 66 -16.51 -2.00 -10.53
C SER A 66 -16.12 -3.47 -10.34
N THR A 67 -14.84 -3.81 -10.53
CA THR A 67 -14.31 -5.15 -10.19
C THR A 67 -13.60 -5.12 -8.84
N GLY A 68 -13.29 -6.30 -8.30
CA GLY A 68 -12.52 -6.43 -7.06
C GLY A 68 -11.10 -5.84 -7.12
N ASP A 69 -10.60 -5.55 -8.32
CA ASP A 69 -9.25 -5.02 -8.54
C ASP A 69 -9.23 -3.51 -8.77
N GLU A 70 -10.40 -2.85 -8.86
CA GLU A 70 -10.49 -1.41 -9.17
C GLU A 70 -9.62 -0.59 -8.20
N LEU A 71 -9.73 -0.85 -6.89
CA LEU A 71 -9.03 -0.08 -5.87
C LEU A 71 -7.51 -0.10 -6.07
N MET A 72 -6.93 -1.27 -6.34
CA MET A 72 -5.48 -1.38 -6.49
C MET A 72 -4.96 -0.64 -7.71
N TRP A 73 -5.78 -0.44 -8.75
CA TRP A 73 -5.42 0.32 -9.94
C TRP A 73 -5.68 1.82 -9.76
N ARG A 74 -6.71 2.21 -9.00
CA ARG A 74 -6.96 3.62 -8.65
C ARG A 74 -5.83 4.20 -7.79
N TYR A 75 -5.21 3.41 -6.92
CA TYR A 75 -3.99 3.83 -6.22
C TYR A 75 -2.82 4.12 -7.18
N GLU A 76 -2.56 3.22 -8.13
CA GLU A 76 -1.48 3.42 -9.11
C GLU A 76 -1.78 4.59 -10.05
N GLU A 77 -3.04 4.75 -10.48
CA GLU A 77 -3.50 5.88 -11.28
C GLU A 77 -3.27 7.20 -10.56
N GLY A 78 -3.68 7.31 -9.29
CA GLY A 78 -3.47 8.51 -8.49
C GLY A 78 -2.00 8.87 -8.33
N SER A 79 -1.17 7.87 -8.01
CA SER A 79 0.27 8.06 -7.81
C SER A 79 1.03 8.39 -9.09
N SER A 80 0.74 7.70 -10.19
CA SER A 80 1.37 7.95 -11.48
C SER A 80 0.94 9.30 -12.09
N ALA A 81 -0.31 9.71 -11.91
CA ALA A 81 -0.78 11.04 -12.27
C ALA A 81 -0.08 12.13 -11.44
N PHE A 82 0.12 11.90 -10.14
CA PHE A 82 0.90 12.80 -9.29
C PHE A 82 2.35 12.93 -9.79
N ALA A 83 3.01 11.81 -10.08
CA ALA A 83 4.38 11.80 -10.58
C ALA A 83 4.50 12.48 -11.96
N LYS A 84 3.48 12.37 -12.80
CA LYS A 84 3.37 13.12 -14.06
C LYS A 84 3.18 14.64 -13.85
N GLY A 85 2.70 15.07 -12.69
CA GLY A 85 2.31 16.46 -12.42
C GLY A 85 0.85 16.79 -12.77
N ASP A 86 0.03 15.77 -13.05
CA ASP A 86 -1.41 15.94 -13.28
C ASP A 86 -2.17 15.79 -11.95
N TYR A 87 -2.04 16.80 -11.09
CA TYR A 87 -2.57 16.77 -9.72
C TYR A 87 -4.09 16.66 -9.66
N ALA A 88 -4.80 17.27 -10.60
CA ALA A 88 -6.26 17.18 -10.66
C ALA A 88 -6.72 15.75 -10.95
N LYS A 89 -6.08 15.05 -11.89
CA LYS A 89 -6.38 13.62 -12.12
C LYS A 89 -5.94 12.74 -10.96
N SER A 90 -4.81 13.07 -10.32
CA SER A 90 -4.36 12.37 -9.12
C SER A 90 -5.42 12.39 -8.03
N ILE A 91 -5.94 13.59 -7.71
CA ILE A 91 -7.00 13.78 -6.73
C ILE A 91 -8.25 12.98 -7.11
N ALA A 92 -8.71 13.09 -8.36
CA ALA A 92 -9.92 12.39 -8.82
C ALA A 92 -9.79 10.86 -8.72
N ALA A 93 -8.62 10.29 -9.07
CA ALA A 93 -8.36 8.86 -8.94
C ALA A 93 -8.38 8.41 -7.47
N PHE A 94 -7.79 9.21 -6.57
CA PHE A 94 -7.82 8.92 -5.14
C PHE A 94 -9.20 9.12 -4.51
N GLU A 95 -10.00 10.08 -4.95
CA GLU A 95 -11.40 10.22 -4.52
C GLU A 95 -12.21 8.97 -4.89
N ARG A 96 -12.03 8.46 -6.11
CA ARG A 96 -12.63 7.20 -6.53
C ARG A 96 -12.18 6.02 -5.66
N ALA A 97 -10.89 5.97 -5.29
CA ALA A 97 -10.38 4.96 -4.35
C ALA A 97 -11.05 5.08 -2.96
N GLU A 98 -11.23 6.28 -2.43
CA GLU A 98 -11.93 6.51 -1.15
C GLU A 98 -13.40 6.11 -1.21
N GLU A 99 -14.10 6.39 -2.30
CA GLU A 99 -15.49 5.92 -2.48
C GLU A 99 -15.57 4.40 -2.39
N ILE A 100 -14.63 3.69 -3.02
CA ILE A 100 -14.56 2.22 -2.99
C ILE A 100 -14.31 1.74 -1.56
N GLN A 101 -13.33 2.32 -0.86
CA GLN A 101 -13.04 2.00 0.54
C GLN A 101 -14.24 2.23 1.45
N ALA A 102 -14.89 3.40 1.35
CA ALA A 102 -16.04 3.77 2.17
C ALA A 102 -17.22 2.82 1.95
N ASN A 103 -17.44 2.37 0.71
CA ASN A 103 -18.47 1.37 0.41
C ASN A 103 -18.20 0.03 1.12
N PHE A 104 -16.94 -0.41 1.23
CA PHE A 104 -16.60 -1.62 1.99
C PHE A 104 -16.78 -1.43 3.49
N GLU A 105 -16.28 -0.31 4.03
CA GLU A 105 -16.35 -0.04 5.46
C GLU A 105 -17.81 0.10 5.94
N ASN A 106 -18.66 0.76 5.15
CA ASN A 106 -20.09 0.88 5.44
C ASN A 106 -20.81 -0.48 5.37
N ARG A 107 -20.47 -1.33 4.39
CA ARG A 107 -21.05 -2.68 4.29
C ARG A 107 -20.63 -3.58 5.45
N ALA A 108 -19.38 -3.52 5.88
CA ALA A 108 -18.90 -4.29 7.03
C ALA A 108 -19.65 -3.94 8.33
N VAL A 109 -19.98 -2.66 8.54
CA VAL A 109 -20.81 -2.21 9.68
C VAL A 109 -22.25 -2.73 9.60
N VAL A 110 -22.82 -2.81 8.38
CA VAL A 110 -24.19 -3.33 8.16
C VAL A 110 -24.23 -4.86 8.26
N ASN A 111 -23.24 -5.58 7.71
CA ASN A 111 -23.17 -7.03 7.75
C ASN A 111 -22.77 -7.59 9.12
N ALA A 112 -22.07 -6.82 9.96
CA ALA A 112 -21.92 -7.14 11.39
C ALA A 112 -23.26 -7.15 12.14
N ARG A 113 -24.29 -6.44 11.62
CA ARG A 113 -25.67 -6.45 12.15
C ARG A 113 -26.56 -7.51 11.48
N GLU A 114 -26.20 -7.99 10.28
CA GLU A 114 -26.95 -8.99 9.52
C GLU A 114 -26.02 -10.09 8.99
N VAL A 115 -25.73 -11.10 9.82
CA VAL A 115 -24.96 -12.29 9.42
C VAL A 115 -25.83 -13.15 8.50
N GLY A 116 -25.60 -13.14 7.19
CA GLY A 116 -26.34 -14.05 6.29
C GLY A 116 -25.94 -14.17 4.82
N ALA A 117 -25.51 -13.10 4.13
CA ALA A 117 -25.45 -13.13 2.66
C ALA A 117 -24.03 -13.25 2.04
N GLU A 118 -22.97 -12.83 2.73
CA GLU A 118 -21.61 -12.78 2.14
C GLU A 118 -20.78 -14.07 2.27
N ALA A 119 -21.29 -15.10 2.96
CA ALA A 119 -20.57 -16.34 3.20
C ALA A 119 -20.24 -17.15 1.92
N GLY A 120 -20.95 -16.90 0.80
CA GLY A 120 -20.79 -17.67 -0.44
C GLY A 120 -19.51 -17.36 -1.24
N ALA A 121 -19.05 -16.11 -1.26
CA ALA A 121 -17.91 -15.68 -2.09
C ALA A 121 -16.56 -16.04 -1.44
N ALA A 122 -16.45 -15.91 -0.12
CA ALA A 122 -15.24 -16.20 0.66
C ALA A 122 -14.77 -17.66 0.54
N VAL A 123 -15.69 -18.59 0.24
CA VAL A 123 -15.40 -20.02 0.07
C VAL A 123 -14.71 -20.31 -1.28
N THR A 124 -14.83 -19.42 -2.28
CA THR A 124 -14.40 -19.71 -3.66
C THR A 124 -12.99 -19.20 -4.02
N ASN A 125 -12.63 -17.95 -3.69
CA ASN A 125 -11.28 -17.39 -3.96
C ASN A 125 -10.99 -16.14 -3.10
N GLN A 126 -9.78 -16.01 -2.53
CA GLN A 126 -9.38 -14.79 -1.81
C GLN A 126 -9.21 -13.60 -2.76
N ASN A 127 -8.73 -13.82 -3.99
CA ASN A 127 -8.72 -12.80 -5.05
C ASN A 127 -10.13 -12.50 -5.61
N ALA A 128 -11.14 -13.31 -5.31
CA ALA A 128 -12.54 -12.97 -5.64
C ALA A 128 -13.16 -12.01 -4.63
N LEU A 129 -12.58 -11.86 -3.43
CA LEU A 129 -12.94 -10.76 -2.56
C LEU A 129 -12.32 -9.47 -3.11
N PRO A 130 -13.09 -8.37 -3.15
CA PRO A 130 -12.55 -7.09 -3.54
C PRO A 130 -11.39 -6.65 -2.66
N TYR A 131 -10.38 -6.06 -3.29
CA TYR A 131 -9.27 -5.44 -2.60
C TYR A 131 -9.76 -4.26 -1.76
N GLN A 132 -9.35 -4.21 -0.49
CA GLN A 132 -9.81 -3.20 0.48
C GLN A 132 -8.74 -2.14 0.81
N GLY A 133 -7.50 -2.38 0.38
CA GLY A 133 -6.34 -1.57 0.75
C GLY A 133 -5.89 -1.81 2.19
N THR A 134 -4.60 -1.61 2.44
CA THR A 134 -4.04 -1.66 3.80
C THR A 134 -4.28 -0.34 4.53
N TYR A 135 -4.12 -0.31 5.85
CA TYR A 135 -4.22 0.92 6.64
C TYR A 135 -3.15 1.93 6.22
N VAL A 136 -1.92 1.48 5.96
CA VAL A 136 -0.84 2.34 5.46
C VAL A 136 -1.22 2.98 4.13
N GLU A 137 -1.77 2.22 3.19
CA GLU A 137 -2.22 2.75 1.89
C GLU A 137 -3.34 3.80 2.05
N LYS A 138 -4.29 3.56 2.96
CA LYS A 138 -5.37 4.51 3.26
C LYS A 138 -4.84 5.83 3.83
N ILE A 139 -3.86 5.78 4.73
CA ILE A 139 -3.21 6.98 5.28
C ILE A 139 -2.45 7.73 4.18
N LEU A 140 -1.66 7.01 3.38
CA LEU A 140 -0.83 7.62 2.33
C LEU A 140 -1.64 8.15 1.14
N LEU A 141 -2.84 7.63 0.91
CA LEU A 141 -3.77 8.22 -0.05
C LEU A 141 -4.07 9.67 0.32
N ASN A 142 -4.46 9.95 1.57
CA ASN A 142 -4.76 11.33 2.00
C ASN A 142 -3.49 12.19 2.03
N ALA A 143 -2.32 11.62 2.35
CA ALA A 143 -1.04 12.31 2.24
C ALA A 143 -0.76 12.79 0.80
N HIS A 144 -0.96 11.92 -0.20
CA HIS A 144 -0.78 12.26 -1.62
C HIS A 144 -1.81 13.28 -2.10
N LYS A 145 -3.08 13.16 -1.69
CA LYS A 145 -4.09 14.18 -1.99
C LYS A 145 -3.71 15.53 -1.41
N ALA A 146 -3.21 15.58 -0.17
CA ALA A 146 -2.75 16.81 0.45
C ALA A 146 -1.61 17.47 -0.34
N LEU A 147 -0.60 16.70 -0.73
CA LEU A 147 0.48 17.18 -1.60
C LEU A 147 -0.04 17.68 -2.97
N ALA A 148 -1.00 16.97 -3.56
CA ALA A 148 -1.61 17.37 -4.82
C ALA A 148 -2.38 18.69 -4.70
N TYR A 149 -3.11 18.89 -3.60
CA TYR A 149 -3.78 20.16 -3.31
C TYR A 149 -2.78 21.30 -3.07
N PHE A 150 -1.67 21.05 -2.34
CA PHE A 150 -0.59 22.04 -2.22
C PHE A 150 0.00 22.42 -3.59
N ALA A 151 0.19 21.44 -4.47
CA ALA A 151 0.69 21.67 -5.83
C ALA A 151 -0.27 22.52 -6.68
N LEU A 152 -1.57 22.43 -6.42
CA LEU A 152 -2.59 23.28 -7.05
C LEU A 152 -2.75 24.65 -6.37
N GLY A 153 -2.00 24.93 -5.30
CA GLY A 153 -2.12 26.15 -4.50
C GLY A 153 -3.40 26.20 -3.64
N ASP A 154 -4.10 25.07 -3.48
CA ASP A 154 -5.29 24.95 -2.65
C ASP A 154 -4.92 24.48 -1.23
N SER A 155 -4.46 25.43 -0.41
CA SER A 155 -4.13 25.16 0.99
C SER A 155 -5.33 24.64 1.80
N ASN A 156 -6.57 24.98 1.43
CA ASN A 156 -7.75 24.54 2.16
C ASN A 156 -8.03 23.06 1.88
N GLY A 157 -8.01 22.65 0.60
CA GLY A 157 -8.11 21.26 0.20
C GLY A 157 -7.01 20.41 0.86
N ALA A 158 -5.77 20.92 0.87
CA ALA A 158 -4.65 20.24 1.51
C ALA A 158 -4.89 19.99 3.01
N ARG A 159 -5.37 21.00 3.74
CA ARG A 159 -5.68 20.90 5.18
C ARG A 159 -6.78 19.89 5.49
N VAL A 160 -7.82 19.82 4.66
CA VAL A 160 -8.89 18.81 4.81
C VAL A 160 -8.30 17.42 4.73
N GLU A 161 -7.43 17.18 3.77
CA GLU A 161 -6.80 15.87 3.57
C GLU A 161 -5.78 15.52 4.65
N LEU A 162 -4.99 16.49 5.14
CA LEU A 162 -4.09 16.28 6.29
C LEU A 162 -4.86 15.92 7.56
N ARG A 163 -6.01 16.56 7.80
CA ARG A 163 -6.87 16.21 8.93
C ARG A 163 -7.44 14.79 8.79
N ARG A 164 -7.93 14.42 7.61
CA ARG A 164 -8.43 13.06 7.33
C ARG A 164 -7.34 12.01 7.50
N MET A 165 -6.13 12.30 7.03
CA MET A 165 -4.95 11.46 7.22
C MET A 165 -4.67 11.21 8.71
N TYR A 166 -4.65 12.27 9.52
CA TYR A 166 -4.43 12.18 10.97
C TYR A 166 -5.55 11.39 11.68
N GLU A 167 -6.80 11.61 11.31
CA GLU A 167 -7.95 10.85 11.84
C GLU A 167 -7.85 9.36 11.48
N ARG A 168 -7.45 9.02 10.25
CA ARG A 168 -7.22 7.61 9.82
C ARG A 168 -6.07 6.96 10.59
N GLN A 169 -5.01 7.70 10.89
CA GLN A 169 -3.88 7.18 11.65
C GLN A 169 -4.30 6.79 13.07
N LYS A 170 -5.11 7.62 13.74
CA LYS A 170 -5.68 7.30 15.05
C LYS A 170 -6.62 6.09 15.02
N GLU A 171 -7.51 6.05 14.03
CA GLU A 171 -8.46 4.95 13.89
C GLU A 171 -7.76 3.62 13.58
N THR A 172 -6.68 3.67 12.79
CA THR A 172 -5.85 2.49 12.48
C THR A 172 -5.32 1.87 13.76
N GLN A 173 -4.74 2.66 14.68
CA GLN A 173 -4.20 2.14 15.94
C GLN A 173 -5.26 1.38 16.74
N ARG A 174 -6.48 1.93 16.84
CA ARG A 174 -7.60 1.30 17.55
C ARG A 174 -8.06 0.00 16.88
N ARG A 175 -8.31 0.02 15.57
CA ARG A 175 -8.77 -1.16 14.83
C ARG A 175 -7.76 -2.29 14.82
N PHE A 176 -6.48 -1.93 14.80
CA PHE A 176 -5.41 -2.90 14.75
C PHE A 176 -5.41 -3.82 15.99
N GLU A 177 -5.58 -3.26 17.19
CA GLU A 177 -5.70 -4.03 18.44
C GLU A 177 -6.89 -5.00 18.41
N GLU A 178 -8.02 -4.54 17.86
CA GLU A 178 -9.24 -5.34 17.69
C GLU A 178 -9.01 -6.50 16.70
N ASP A 179 -8.37 -6.24 15.56
CA ASP A 179 -8.04 -7.23 14.53
C ASP A 179 -7.09 -8.32 15.07
N ILE A 180 -6.07 -7.95 15.85
CA ILE A 180 -5.17 -8.93 16.52
C ILE A 180 -5.97 -9.82 17.48
N ALA A 181 -6.82 -9.23 18.32
CA ALA A 181 -7.57 -9.96 19.33
C ALA A 181 -8.56 -10.94 18.67
N ALA A 182 -9.25 -10.51 17.62
CA ALA A 182 -10.16 -11.34 16.85
C ALA A 182 -9.43 -12.52 16.17
N ALA A 183 -8.28 -12.25 15.54
CA ALA A 183 -7.47 -13.26 14.88
C ALA A 183 -6.94 -14.33 15.87
N LYS A 184 -6.46 -13.91 17.05
CA LYS A 184 -6.01 -14.84 18.10
C LYS A 184 -7.16 -15.74 18.59
N LYS A 185 -8.37 -15.18 18.73
CA LYS A 185 -9.56 -15.94 19.11
C LYS A 185 -9.94 -16.97 18.05
N GLU A 186 -10.01 -16.56 16.78
CA GLU A 186 -10.34 -17.46 15.65
C GLU A 186 -9.34 -18.61 15.51
N ALA A 187 -8.03 -18.32 15.63
CA ALA A 187 -6.99 -19.33 15.60
C ALA A 187 -7.13 -20.36 16.73
N SER A 188 -7.44 -19.89 17.95
CA SER A 188 -7.67 -20.75 19.12
C SER A 188 -8.89 -21.67 18.94
N GLU A 189 -10.02 -21.12 18.49
CA GLU A 189 -11.26 -21.88 18.25
C GLU A 189 -11.07 -23.01 17.21
N LYS A 190 -10.28 -22.74 16.16
CA LYS A 190 -9.99 -23.70 15.09
C LYS A 190 -8.81 -24.63 15.39
N LYS A 191 -8.21 -24.53 16.59
CA LYS A 191 -7.01 -25.28 17.01
C LYS A 191 -5.84 -25.16 16.02
N LEU A 192 -5.78 -24.05 15.31
CA LEU A 192 -4.70 -23.75 14.37
C LEU A 192 -3.56 -23.05 15.11
N ASN A 193 -2.34 -23.44 14.78
CA ASN A 193 -1.15 -22.82 15.34
C ASN A 193 -0.35 -22.19 14.20
N ALA A 194 -0.56 -20.89 13.99
CA ALA A 194 0.13 -20.12 12.97
C ALA A 194 1.66 -20.14 13.16
N GLU A 195 2.14 -20.17 14.40
CA GLU A 195 3.58 -20.28 14.71
C GLU A 195 4.18 -21.58 14.17
N LYS A 196 3.49 -22.72 14.33
CA LYS A 196 3.93 -23.99 13.74
C LYS A 196 3.97 -23.94 12.22
N ILE A 197 3.10 -23.15 11.58
CA ILE A 197 3.08 -22.97 10.13
C ILE A 197 4.25 -22.07 9.69
N LEU A 198 4.51 -20.98 10.42
CA LEU A 198 5.68 -20.12 10.20
C LEU A 198 7.00 -20.89 10.37
N ASP A 199 7.03 -21.88 11.27
CA ASP A 199 8.21 -22.70 11.53
C ASP A 199 8.25 -24.01 10.71
N SER A 200 7.30 -24.20 9.78
CA SER A 200 7.11 -25.46 9.05
C SER A 200 8.15 -25.73 7.96
N SER A 201 8.78 -24.69 7.42
CA SER A 201 9.72 -24.79 6.28
C SER A 201 10.90 -23.80 6.42
N PRO A 202 12.08 -24.11 5.85
CA PRO A 202 13.20 -23.18 5.80
C PRO A 202 12.84 -21.82 5.17
N GLU A 203 12.06 -21.83 4.10
CA GLU A 203 11.64 -20.64 3.34
C GLU A 203 10.80 -19.70 4.22
N MET A 204 9.86 -20.24 5.01
CA MET A 204 9.05 -19.44 5.93
C MET A 204 9.85 -18.88 7.10
N LYS A 205 10.87 -19.62 7.57
CA LYS A 205 11.77 -19.12 8.62
C LYS A 205 12.63 -17.96 8.12
N GLU A 206 13.13 -18.06 6.89
CA GLU A 206 13.88 -16.98 6.26
C GLU A 206 12.99 -15.75 6.04
N PHE A 207 11.80 -15.94 5.46
CA PHE A 207 10.81 -14.88 5.30
C PHE A 207 10.48 -14.20 6.64
N ARG A 208 10.18 -14.97 7.68
CA ARG A 208 9.85 -14.44 9.02
C ARG A 208 11.02 -13.63 9.59
N LYS A 209 12.25 -14.12 9.43
CA LYS A 209 13.45 -13.43 9.90
C LYS A 209 13.65 -12.10 9.16
N GLU A 210 13.48 -12.09 7.84
CA GLU A 210 13.58 -10.87 7.04
C GLU A 210 12.49 -9.87 7.44
N LEU A 211 11.24 -10.32 7.56
CA LEU A 211 10.11 -9.50 8.00
C LEU A 211 10.35 -8.86 9.38
N GLN A 212 10.79 -9.65 10.36
CA GLN A 212 11.10 -9.17 11.71
C GLN A 212 12.27 -8.19 11.74
N SER A 213 13.24 -8.34 10.83
CA SER A 213 14.35 -7.39 10.72
C SER A 213 13.90 -5.99 10.26
N GLN A 214 12.77 -5.91 9.54
CA GLN A 214 12.20 -4.65 9.06
C GLN A 214 11.10 -4.10 9.99
N SER A 215 10.31 -4.96 10.64
CA SER A 215 9.12 -4.56 11.42
C SER A 215 9.42 -3.88 12.76
N GLY A 216 10.68 -3.82 13.20
CA GLY A 216 11.05 -3.30 14.52
C GLY A 216 10.99 -1.77 14.69
N ALA A 217 10.79 -1.00 13.62
CA ALA A 217 10.83 0.47 13.69
C ALA A 217 9.48 1.10 14.05
N TYR A 218 9.54 2.29 14.67
CA TYR A 218 8.42 3.25 14.86
C TYR A 218 7.27 2.89 15.81
N GLY A 219 7.32 1.75 16.52
CA GLY A 219 6.36 1.43 17.59
C GLY A 219 4.92 1.20 17.10
N ASP A 220 3.95 1.89 17.71
CA ASP A 220 2.50 1.68 17.53
C ASP A 220 1.92 2.46 16.33
N PHE A 221 2.31 2.08 15.11
CA PHE A 221 1.65 2.43 13.83
C PHE A 221 1.71 3.88 13.33
N MET A 222 2.42 4.73 14.03
CA MET A 222 2.63 6.08 13.53
C MET A 222 3.57 6.03 12.32
N ASN A 223 3.08 6.48 11.17
CA ASN A 223 3.89 6.68 9.97
C ASN A 223 4.59 8.05 10.11
N PRO A 224 5.94 8.10 10.23
CA PRO A 224 6.64 9.35 10.46
C PRO A 224 6.41 10.40 9.36
N PHE A 225 6.24 9.96 8.11
CA PHE A 225 5.96 10.88 7.00
C PHE A 225 4.58 11.54 7.15
N ALA A 226 3.56 10.75 7.47
CA ALA A 226 2.21 11.28 7.73
C ALA A 226 2.21 12.24 8.93
N THR A 227 2.91 11.89 10.02
CA THR A 227 3.01 12.75 11.21
C THR A 227 3.74 14.07 10.90
N TYR A 228 4.79 14.03 10.08
CA TYR A 228 5.51 15.24 9.66
C TYR A 228 4.66 16.15 8.77
N LEU A 229 3.92 15.57 7.81
CA LEU A 229 2.99 16.34 6.98
C LEU A 229 1.86 16.96 7.81
N SER A 230 1.36 16.24 8.83
CA SER A 230 0.39 16.78 9.80
C SER A 230 0.97 17.98 10.55
N ALA A 231 2.19 17.87 11.08
CA ALA A 231 2.89 18.98 11.74
C ALA A 231 3.06 20.19 10.82
N LEU A 232 3.46 19.96 9.56
CA LEU A 232 3.58 21.01 8.54
C LEU A 232 2.23 21.69 8.26
N GLY A 233 1.15 20.92 8.17
CA GLY A 233 -0.21 21.43 8.05
C GLY A 233 -0.57 22.37 9.20
N TYR A 234 -0.34 21.94 10.45
CA TYR A 234 -0.57 22.77 11.62
C TYR A 234 0.29 24.04 11.64
N ILE A 235 1.57 23.94 11.28
CA ILE A 235 2.47 25.10 11.15
C ILE A 235 1.90 26.10 10.13
N SER A 236 1.43 25.63 8.97
CA SER A 236 0.83 26.50 7.93
C SER A 236 -0.43 27.25 8.41
N GLU A 237 -1.05 26.77 9.49
CA GLU A 237 -2.22 27.39 10.13
C GLU A 237 -1.84 28.23 11.36
N GLY A 238 -0.56 28.31 11.72
CA GLY A 238 -0.10 28.93 12.96
C GLY A 238 -0.45 28.14 14.23
N LYS A 239 -0.88 26.88 14.08
CA LYS A 239 -1.27 25.95 15.16
C LYS A 239 -0.05 25.23 15.75
N PHE A 240 0.87 26.01 16.31
CA PHE A 240 2.13 25.49 16.83
C PHE A 240 1.96 24.50 17.99
N SER A 241 0.88 24.61 18.78
CA SER A 241 0.63 23.69 19.90
C SER A 241 0.36 22.27 19.41
N GLU A 242 -0.43 22.13 18.35
CA GLU A 242 -0.75 20.86 17.70
C GLU A 242 0.48 20.31 16.96
N ALA A 243 1.21 21.18 16.24
CA ALA A 243 2.47 20.79 15.60
C ALA A 243 3.50 20.26 16.61
N LEU A 244 3.59 20.84 17.81
CA LEU A 244 4.49 20.38 18.86
C LEU A 244 4.18 18.95 19.31
N ILE A 245 2.90 18.57 19.37
CA ILE A 245 2.50 17.18 19.70
C ILE A 245 3.01 16.22 18.62
N ASP A 246 2.88 16.59 17.34
CA ASP A 246 3.38 15.78 16.24
C ASP A 246 4.91 15.70 16.22
N PHE A 247 5.63 16.79 16.53
CA PHE A 247 7.09 16.75 16.71
C PHE A 247 7.54 15.93 17.91
N GLU A 248 6.77 15.91 18.99
CA GLU A 248 7.02 15.00 20.12
C GLU A 248 6.85 13.54 19.70
N ASN A 249 5.78 13.22 18.97
CA ASN A 249 5.57 11.88 18.42
C ASN A 249 6.69 11.49 17.46
N LEU A 250 7.12 12.41 16.59
CA LEU A 250 8.26 12.20 15.68
C LEU A 250 9.55 11.95 16.45
N HIS A 251 9.85 12.73 17.49
CA HIS A 251 11.04 12.52 18.31
C HIS A 251 11.01 11.16 19.00
N ARG A 252 9.85 10.65 19.42
CA ARG A 252 9.74 9.27 19.94
C ARG A 252 9.98 8.21 18.87
N MET A 253 9.57 8.44 17.63
CA MET A 253 9.76 7.50 16.51
C MET A 253 11.19 7.50 15.95
N ILE A 254 11.81 8.67 15.86
CA ILE A 254 13.12 8.91 15.25
C ILE A 254 13.98 9.84 16.13
N PRO A 255 14.35 9.40 17.35
CA PRO A 255 15.01 10.26 18.33
C PRO A 255 16.37 10.79 17.88
N GLY A 256 17.00 10.17 16.89
CA GLY A 256 18.27 10.61 16.31
C GLY A 256 18.16 11.59 15.14
N ASN A 257 16.95 11.94 14.68
CA ASN A 257 16.79 12.86 13.55
C ASN A 257 16.94 14.32 14.00
N PHE A 258 18.09 14.93 13.65
CA PHE A 258 18.44 16.29 14.09
C PHE A 258 17.47 17.38 13.60
N ILE A 259 16.84 17.21 12.44
CA ILE A 259 15.86 18.19 11.95
C ILE A 259 14.60 18.17 12.82
N VAL A 260 14.07 16.98 13.12
CA VAL A 260 12.92 16.82 14.01
C VAL A 260 13.19 17.36 15.41
N GLN A 261 14.39 17.11 15.96
CA GLN A 261 14.79 17.67 17.25
C GLN A 261 14.77 19.20 17.24
N ARG A 262 15.28 19.84 16.18
CA ARG A 262 15.28 21.30 16.05
C ARG A 262 13.89 21.87 15.83
N ASP A 263 13.04 21.17 15.07
CA ASP A 263 11.63 21.53 14.89
C ASP A 263 10.88 21.51 16.22
N TYR A 264 11.03 20.42 16.99
CA TYR A 264 10.50 20.32 18.36
C TYR A 264 10.94 21.52 19.18
N VAL A 265 12.25 21.74 19.32
CA VAL A 265 12.80 22.79 20.21
C VAL A 265 12.35 24.18 19.78
N SER A 266 12.28 24.43 18.47
CA SER A 266 11.83 25.71 17.93
C SER A 266 10.35 25.97 18.24
N CYS A 267 9.49 24.96 18.05
CA CYS A 267 8.07 25.03 18.41
C CYS A 267 7.87 25.20 19.92
N ALA A 268 8.55 24.39 20.74
CA ALA A 268 8.48 24.47 22.20
C ALA A 268 8.89 25.86 22.71
N LYS A 269 10.01 26.40 22.20
CA LYS A 269 10.50 27.73 22.57
C LYS A 269 9.53 28.84 22.14
N LYS A 270 8.96 28.76 20.93
CA LYS A 270 7.94 29.71 20.45
C LYS A 270 6.71 29.74 21.36
N LEU A 271 6.32 28.60 21.91
CA LEU A 271 5.18 28.46 22.82
C LEU A 271 5.51 28.68 24.30
N GLY A 272 6.79 28.88 24.67
CA GLY A 272 7.22 28.94 26.06
C GLY A 272 7.05 27.62 26.82
N ARG A 273 7.11 26.47 26.13
CA ARG A 273 7.05 25.13 26.72
C ARG A 273 8.44 24.67 27.18
N PRO A 274 8.52 23.85 28.24
CA PRO A 274 9.79 23.27 28.66
C PRO A 274 10.36 22.38 27.56
N ILE A 275 11.69 22.39 27.44
CA ILE A 275 12.43 21.51 26.52
C ILE A 275 12.84 20.26 27.32
N PRO A 276 12.64 19.04 26.78
CA PRO A 276 13.12 17.80 27.39
C PRO A 276 14.63 17.81 27.66
N GLU A 277 15.08 17.10 28.70
CA GLU A 277 16.50 17.08 29.10
C GLU A 277 17.42 16.55 27.98
N ASP A 278 16.97 15.54 27.24
CA ASP A 278 17.69 14.97 26.09
C ASP A 278 17.82 15.93 24.91
N LEU A 279 17.04 17.02 24.88
CA LEU A 279 17.08 18.07 23.87
C LEU A 279 17.66 19.39 24.38
N ALA A 280 18.18 19.44 25.62
CA ALA A 280 18.62 20.68 26.27
C ALA A 280 19.76 21.39 25.50
N GLU A 281 20.61 20.64 24.81
CA GLU A 281 21.73 21.18 24.02
C GLU A 281 21.35 21.54 22.58
N VAL A 282 20.16 21.11 22.11
CA VAL A 282 19.72 21.35 20.74
C VAL A 282 19.35 22.82 20.56
N LYS A 283 19.98 23.47 19.57
CA LYS A 283 19.73 24.88 19.28
C LYS A 283 18.46 25.04 18.42
N PRO A 284 17.57 25.99 18.77
CA PRO A 284 16.41 26.31 17.94
C PRO A 284 16.86 26.83 16.56
N LEU A 285 15.92 26.83 15.62
CA LEU A 285 16.10 27.42 14.30
C LEU A 285 16.23 28.93 14.40
N SER A 286 17.03 29.51 13.52
CA SER A 286 17.23 30.97 13.40
C SER A 286 16.21 31.64 12.48
N TYR A 287 15.27 30.86 11.94
CA TYR A 287 14.25 31.30 11.00
C TYR A 287 12.89 30.67 11.35
N PRO A 288 11.76 31.29 10.97
CA PRO A 288 10.43 30.78 11.26
C PRO A 288 10.08 29.56 10.38
N LEU A 289 9.27 28.66 10.93
CA LEU A 289 8.76 27.47 10.21
C LEU A 289 7.53 27.76 9.35
N ASP A 290 6.88 28.92 9.53
CA ASP A 290 5.62 29.30 8.89
C ASP A 290 5.77 30.41 7.85
N ASN A 291 6.99 30.88 7.57
CA ASN A 291 7.20 32.02 6.67
C ASN A 291 8.61 32.06 6.06
N ASN A 292 8.73 32.46 4.79
CA ASN A 292 9.96 32.51 4.01
C ASN A 292 10.81 31.24 4.18
N ILE A 293 10.18 30.06 4.04
CA ILE A 293 10.81 28.76 4.24
C ILE A 293 10.52 27.79 3.08
N ALA A 294 11.53 27.02 2.71
CA ALA A 294 11.42 25.93 1.74
C ALA A 294 11.58 24.59 2.46
N TYR A 295 10.63 23.70 2.26
CA TYR A 295 10.66 22.31 2.71
C TYR A 295 11.05 21.43 1.54
N VAL A 296 12.15 20.70 1.65
CA VAL A 296 12.57 19.70 0.68
C VAL A 296 12.10 18.34 1.17
N ILE A 297 11.24 17.69 0.41
CA ILE A 297 10.74 16.33 0.68
C ILE A 297 11.22 15.43 -0.44
N VAL A 298 11.99 14.40 -0.11
CA VAL A 298 12.46 13.40 -1.07
C VAL A 298 11.63 12.15 -0.92
N ALA A 299 11.09 11.65 -2.02
CA ALA A 299 10.40 10.39 -2.15
C ALA A 299 11.27 9.43 -2.99
N ASP A 300 11.94 8.51 -2.31
CA ASP A 300 12.98 7.68 -2.91
C ASP A 300 12.57 6.20 -3.02
N GLY A 301 12.85 5.59 -4.17
CA GLY A 301 12.65 4.18 -4.45
C GLY A 301 11.20 3.70 -4.49
N LEU A 302 11.04 2.38 -4.32
CA LEU A 302 9.77 1.69 -4.21
C LEU A 302 9.69 0.96 -2.87
N ALA A 303 8.57 1.12 -2.16
CA ALA A 303 8.30 0.39 -0.94
C ALA A 303 8.07 -1.09 -1.20
N ALA A 304 8.13 -1.89 -0.13
CA ALA A 304 7.89 -3.32 -0.17
C ALA A 304 6.59 -3.68 -0.91
N ALA A 305 6.69 -4.62 -1.85
CA ALA A 305 5.55 -5.12 -2.61
C ALA A 305 5.31 -6.60 -2.29
N LYS A 306 4.07 -7.07 -2.47
CA LYS A 306 3.75 -8.48 -2.28
C LYS A 306 4.12 -9.28 -3.54
N LYS A 307 4.73 -10.45 -3.33
CA LYS A 307 4.94 -11.49 -4.36
C LYS A 307 4.37 -12.83 -3.89
N ASP A 308 4.05 -13.69 -4.85
CA ASP A 308 3.58 -15.05 -4.58
C ASP A 308 4.74 -15.96 -4.16
N MET A 309 4.52 -16.77 -3.13
CA MET A 309 5.43 -17.83 -2.69
C MET A 309 4.61 -19.07 -2.33
N THR A 310 5.00 -20.24 -2.81
CA THR A 310 4.33 -21.49 -2.42
C THR A 310 4.94 -22.04 -1.14
N ILE A 311 4.11 -22.23 -0.11
CA ILE A 311 4.48 -22.89 1.15
C ILE A 311 3.98 -24.33 1.14
N HIS A 312 4.85 -25.28 1.51
CA HIS A 312 4.49 -26.69 1.57
C HIS A 312 4.12 -27.10 2.99
N LEU A 313 2.86 -27.50 3.20
CA LEU A 313 2.32 -27.85 4.51
C LEU A 313 1.83 -29.30 4.53
N VAL A 314 1.92 -29.92 5.71
CA VAL A 314 1.26 -31.19 6.01
C VAL A 314 0.01 -30.89 6.83
N LEU A 315 -1.16 -31.08 6.21
CA LEU A 315 -2.46 -30.83 6.84
C LEU A 315 -3.11 -32.15 7.32
N PRO A 316 -4.06 -32.09 8.28
CA PRO A 316 -4.75 -33.29 8.76
C PRO A 316 -5.43 -34.09 7.64
N PRO A 317 -5.59 -35.42 7.80
CA PRO A 317 -6.36 -36.23 6.86
C PRO A 317 -7.78 -35.67 6.63
N PRO A 318 -8.32 -35.74 5.40
CA PRO A 318 -7.82 -36.47 4.23
C PRO A 318 -6.86 -35.68 3.31
N ILE A 319 -6.42 -34.47 3.70
CA ILE A 319 -5.74 -33.52 2.80
C ILE A 319 -4.27 -33.89 2.55
N GLY A 320 -3.51 -34.24 3.60
CA GLY A 320 -2.11 -34.66 3.46
C GLY A 320 -1.14 -33.52 3.11
N TYR A 321 -0.11 -33.83 2.33
CA TYR A 321 0.92 -32.86 1.90
C TYR A 321 0.42 -32.00 0.75
N THR A 322 0.53 -30.68 0.88
CA THR A 322 0.01 -29.73 -0.11
C THR A 322 0.85 -28.46 -0.19
N GLY A 323 0.87 -27.83 -1.37
CA GLY A 323 1.40 -26.48 -1.58
C GLY A 323 0.28 -25.45 -1.48
N ILE A 324 0.47 -24.41 -0.68
CA ILE A 324 -0.45 -23.28 -0.56
C ILE A 324 0.28 -22.01 -1.02
N ALA A 325 -0.34 -21.24 -1.91
CA ALA A 325 0.16 -19.95 -2.33
C ALA A 325 0.01 -18.92 -1.21
N PHE A 326 1.10 -18.26 -0.83
CA PHE A 326 1.20 -17.32 0.28
C PHE A 326 1.84 -16.01 -0.21
N PRO A 327 1.25 -14.84 0.06
CA PRO A 327 1.88 -13.58 -0.28
C PRO A 327 3.07 -13.35 0.66
N VAL A 328 4.19 -12.85 0.15
CA VAL A 328 5.34 -12.42 0.97
C VAL A 328 5.80 -11.05 0.51
N LEU A 329 6.39 -10.28 1.42
CA LEU A 329 7.00 -8.99 1.06
C LEU A 329 8.32 -9.19 0.32
N GLU A 330 8.50 -8.42 -0.74
CA GLU A 330 9.74 -8.24 -1.49
C GLU A 330 10.19 -6.79 -1.32
N TYR A 331 11.45 -6.61 -0.93
CA TYR A 331 12.05 -5.30 -0.69
C TYR A 331 12.92 -4.87 -1.88
N PHE A 332 12.94 -3.56 -2.16
CA PHE A 332 13.69 -2.99 -3.28
C PHE A 332 14.89 -2.16 -2.81
N PRO A 333 15.96 -2.06 -3.62
CA PRO A 333 17.10 -1.23 -3.29
C PRO A 333 16.70 0.25 -3.25
N LYS A 334 17.47 1.03 -2.48
CA LYS A 334 17.31 2.47 -2.36
C LYS A 334 18.09 3.19 -3.48
N PRO A 335 17.45 3.97 -4.38
CA PRO A 335 18.15 4.69 -5.44
C PRO A 335 19.07 5.82 -4.95
N LEU A 336 18.68 6.57 -3.90
CA LEU A 336 19.45 7.70 -3.39
C LEU A 336 19.87 7.52 -1.93
N SER A 337 21.10 7.92 -1.59
CA SER A 337 21.50 8.04 -0.18
C SER A 337 20.97 9.31 0.47
N GLY A 338 20.87 10.40 -0.31
CA GLY A 338 20.49 11.75 0.13
C GLY A 338 20.39 12.71 -1.05
N VAL A 339 19.95 13.94 -0.79
CA VAL A 339 19.95 15.07 -1.73
C VAL A 339 20.70 16.23 -1.10
N LEU A 340 21.68 16.75 -1.82
CA LEU A 340 22.40 17.97 -1.48
C LEU A 340 21.65 19.17 -2.04
N ILE A 341 21.48 20.20 -1.21
CA ILE A 341 20.83 21.47 -1.57
C ILE A 341 21.83 22.59 -1.34
N GLU A 342 22.16 23.32 -2.39
CA GLU A 342 23.01 24.51 -2.35
C GLU A 342 22.17 25.75 -2.60
N ASP A 343 22.34 26.78 -1.77
CA ASP A 343 21.72 28.09 -1.99
C ASP A 343 22.67 29.06 -2.69
N SER A 344 22.13 30.18 -3.16
CA SER A 344 22.91 31.25 -3.80
C SER A 344 23.96 31.91 -2.91
N CYS A 345 23.85 31.73 -1.59
CA CYS A 345 24.71 32.33 -0.58
C CYS A 345 25.90 31.42 -0.24
N GLY A 346 25.99 30.23 -0.84
CA GLY A 346 27.04 29.24 -0.60
C GLY A 346 26.78 28.36 0.62
N ASN A 347 25.56 28.35 1.18
CA ASN A 347 25.18 27.37 2.19
C ASN A 347 24.83 26.04 1.52
N SER A 348 25.21 24.94 2.17
CA SER A 348 24.89 23.59 1.72
C SER A 348 24.14 22.83 2.81
N TYR A 349 23.13 22.08 2.39
CA TYR A 349 22.26 21.29 3.25
C TYR A 349 22.13 19.88 2.66
N GLU A 350 21.93 18.87 3.51
CA GLU A 350 21.72 17.48 3.08
C GLU A 350 20.44 16.92 3.72
N THR A 351 19.59 16.27 2.92
CA THR A 351 18.36 15.66 3.42
C THR A 351 18.64 14.51 4.38
N LEU A 352 17.80 14.38 5.42
CA LEU A 352 17.88 13.30 6.39
C LEU A 352 16.69 12.35 6.26
N PRO A 353 16.88 11.02 6.43
CA PRO A 353 15.78 10.06 6.46
C PRO A 353 14.73 10.41 7.52
N LEU A 354 13.47 10.48 7.08
CA LEU A 354 12.30 10.74 7.92
C LEU A 354 11.50 9.46 8.17
N ALA A 355 11.19 8.72 7.10
CA ALA A 355 10.35 7.53 7.19
C ALA A 355 10.88 6.41 6.29
N ASN A 356 11.15 5.25 6.88
CA ASN A 356 11.37 4.00 6.16
C ASN A 356 10.02 3.28 5.96
N MET A 357 9.50 3.30 4.73
CA MET A 357 8.21 2.72 4.40
C MET A 357 8.22 1.20 4.38
N ASP A 358 9.37 0.57 4.14
CA ASP A 358 9.49 -0.89 4.30
C ASP A 358 9.23 -1.28 5.75
N ALA A 359 9.79 -0.55 6.71
CA ALA A 359 9.55 -0.83 8.11
C ALA A 359 8.07 -0.63 8.50
N VAL A 360 7.44 0.45 8.00
CA VAL A 360 6.01 0.74 8.23
C VAL A 360 5.11 -0.36 7.65
N ILE A 361 5.35 -0.77 6.40
CA ILE A 361 4.58 -1.82 5.72
C ILE A 361 4.82 -3.19 6.38
N SER A 362 6.08 -3.51 6.70
CA SER A 362 6.43 -4.77 7.35
C SER A 362 5.85 -4.87 8.75
N ARG A 363 5.72 -3.76 9.48
CA ARG A 363 5.03 -3.72 10.76
C ARG A 363 3.54 -4.03 10.63
N GLU A 364 2.84 -3.43 9.65
CA GLU A 364 1.45 -3.78 9.31
C GLU A 364 1.32 -5.27 8.94
N TYR A 365 2.22 -5.74 8.09
CA TYR A 365 2.22 -7.10 7.61
C TYR A 365 2.47 -8.14 8.71
N ASP A 366 3.50 -7.94 9.53
CA ASP A 366 3.90 -8.81 10.63
C ASP A 366 2.78 -9.00 11.64
N GLN A 367 2.08 -7.92 11.96
CA GLN A 367 1.00 -8.03 12.90
C GLN A 367 -0.28 -8.64 12.30
N ALA A 368 -0.53 -8.45 10.99
CA ALA A 368 -1.63 -9.10 10.29
C ALA A 368 -1.34 -10.58 9.95
N LEU A 369 -0.08 -11.01 10.07
CA LEU A 369 0.44 -12.30 9.60
C LEU A 369 -0.32 -13.49 10.17
N THR A 370 -0.53 -13.51 11.50
CA THR A 370 -1.24 -14.61 12.18
C THR A 370 -2.66 -14.76 11.65
N ALA A 371 -3.38 -13.64 11.50
CA ALA A 371 -4.73 -13.62 10.97
C ALA A 371 -4.76 -14.13 9.52
N MET A 372 -3.82 -13.64 8.70
CA MET A 372 -3.68 -13.98 7.30
C MET A 372 -3.44 -15.48 7.11
N ILE A 373 -2.47 -16.06 7.82
CA ILE A 373 -2.16 -17.50 7.77
C ILE A 373 -3.36 -18.33 8.23
N THR A 374 -4.00 -17.93 9.33
CA THR A 374 -5.16 -18.64 9.88
C THR A 374 -6.28 -18.72 8.84
N ARG A 375 -6.66 -17.58 8.26
CA ARG A 375 -7.71 -17.51 7.23
C ARG A 375 -7.34 -18.29 5.97
N LEU A 376 -6.09 -18.20 5.54
CA LEU A 376 -5.58 -18.91 4.37
C LEU A 376 -5.65 -20.43 4.56
N VAL A 377 -5.22 -20.96 5.71
CA VAL A 377 -5.31 -22.40 6.01
C VAL A 377 -6.76 -22.86 6.17
N ILE A 378 -7.61 -22.10 6.87
CA ILE A 378 -9.04 -22.44 6.99
C ILE A 378 -9.70 -22.52 5.61
N ASN A 379 -9.51 -21.49 4.79
CA ASN A 379 -10.08 -21.43 3.44
C ASN A 379 -9.56 -22.58 2.57
N PHE A 380 -8.27 -22.89 2.68
CA PHE A 380 -7.68 -24.03 1.97
C PHE A 380 -8.33 -25.36 2.39
N ILE A 381 -8.45 -25.64 3.70
CA ILE A 381 -9.08 -26.86 4.22
C ILE A 381 -10.53 -26.98 3.73
N VAL A 382 -11.30 -25.89 3.79
CA VAL A 382 -12.69 -25.86 3.32
C VAL A 382 -12.78 -26.16 1.83
N LYS A 383 -11.94 -25.53 1.00
CA LYS A 383 -11.89 -25.75 -0.45
C LYS A 383 -11.49 -27.18 -0.81
N GLU A 384 -10.50 -27.74 -0.13
CA GLU A 384 -10.06 -29.11 -0.33
C GLU A 384 -11.11 -30.13 0.10
N GLY A 385 -11.76 -29.91 1.25
CA GLY A 385 -12.86 -30.76 1.73
C GLY A 385 -14.06 -30.76 0.77
N ALA A 386 -14.46 -29.59 0.27
CA ALA A 386 -15.54 -29.46 -0.72
C ALA A 386 -15.17 -30.15 -2.05
N SER A 387 -13.92 -29.98 -2.51
CA SER A 387 -13.43 -30.64 -3.74
C SER A 387 -13.41 -32.16 -3.59
N ALA A 388 -12.93 -32.68 -2.45
CA ALA A 388 -12.90 -34.11 -2.16
C ALA A 388 -14.32 -34.70 -2.08
N ALA A 389 -15.25 -34.01 -1.41
CA ALA A 389 -16.64 -34.43 -1.34
C ALA A 389 -17.30 -34.45 -2.74
N ALA A 390 -17.04 -33.44 -3.58
CA ALA A 390 -17.56 -33.40 -4.94
C ALA A 390 -17.06 -34.57 -5.80
N VAL A 391 -15.77 -34.90 -5.72
CA VAL A 391 -15.17 -36.04 -6.43
C VAL A 391 -15.75 -37.37 -5.93
N GLU A 392 -15.94 -37.52 -4.62
CA GLU A 392 -16.49 -38.74 -4.03
C GLU A 392 -17.98 -38.94 -4.38
N VAL A 393 -18.79 -37.88 -4.35
CA VAL A 393 -20.19 -37.93 -4.82
C VAL A 393 -20.26 -38.33 -6.29
N ALA A 394 -19.40 -37.76 -7.14
CA ALA A 394 -19.37 -38.11 -8.57
C ALA A 394 -18.95 -39.57 -8.79
N ARG A 395 -18.04 -40.09 -7.96
CA ARG A 395 -17.63 -41.50 -7.97
C ARG A 395 -18.78 -42.43 -7.58
N GLN A 396 -19.55 -42.09 -6.56
CA GLN A 396 -20.69 -42.88 -6.08
C GLN A 396 -21.86 -42.94 -7.06
N GLN A 397 -22.00 -41.95 -7.95
CA GLN A 397 -23.00 -41.97 -9.02
C GLN A 397 -22.65 -42.95 -10.18
N GLY A 398 -21.46 -43.55 -10.18
CA GLY A 398 -21.08 -44.62 -11.11
C GLY A 398 -20.98 -44.22 -12.59
N ASN A 399 -20.95 -42.91 -12.89
CA ASN A 399 -20.78 -42.39 -14.24
C ASN A 399 -19.35 -41.86 -14.41
N ASP A 400 -18.48 -42.69 -15.00
CA ASP A 400 -17.05 -42.41 -15.18
C ASP A 400 -16.77 -41.07 -15.89
N TRP A 401 -17.63 -40.67 -16.84
CA TRP A 401 -17.49 -39.38 -17.52
C TRP A 401 -17.86 -38.19 -16.63
N ALA A 402 -18.86 -38.35 -15.77
CA ALA A 402 -19.21 -37.32 -14.79
C ALA A 402 -18.11 -37.17 -13.73
N TRP A 403 -17.54 -38.29 -13.27
CA TRP A 403 -16.39 -38.28 -12.36
C TRP A 403 -15.16 -37.62 -12.97
N LEU A 404 -14.78 -37.97 -14.21
CA LEU A 404 -13.64 -37.37 -14.89
C LEU A 404 -13.86 -35.87 -15.18
N ALA A 405 -15.08 -35.46 -15.54
CA ALA A 405 -15.42 -34.05 -15.70
C ALA A 405 -15.30 -33.27 -14.38
N VAL A 406 -15.74 -33.85 -13.25
CA VAL A 406 -15.60 -33.26 -11.91
C VAL A 406 -14.13 -33.23 -11.47
N LEU A 407 -13.35 -34.26 -11.78
CA LEU A 407 -11.91 -34.31 -11.50
C LEU A 407 -11.16 -33.21 -12.26
N ILE A 408 -11.43 -33.07 -13.56
CA ILE A 408 -10.85 -32.01 -14.41
C ILE A 408 -11.32 -30.64 -13.91
N GLY A 409 -12.62 -30.47 -13.62
CA GLY A 409 -13.18 -29.22 -13.12
C GLY A 409 -12.58 -28.79 -11.78
N THR A 410 -12.42 -29.71 -10.83
CA THR A 410 -11.78 -29.45 -9.53
C THR A 410 -10.28 -29.19 -9.67
N SER A 411 -9.59 -29.85 -10.60
CA SER A 411 -8.16 -29.63 -10.87
C SER A 411 -7.91 -28.25 -11.50
N ILE A 412 -8.72 -27.86 -12.48
CA ILE A 412 -8.69 -26.51 -13.07
C ILE A 412 -8.99 -25.47 -11.99
N TYR A 413 -10.02 -25.69 -11.18
CA TYR A 413 -10.37 -24.83 -10.05
C TYR A 413 -9.18 -24.63 -9.09
N LYS A 414 -8.49 -25.70 -8.68
CA LYS A 414 -7.31 -25.59 -7.81
C LYS A 414 -6.18 -24.77 -8.45
N TYR A 415 -5.87 -25.02 -9.71
CA TYR A 415 -4.83 -24.28 -10.43
C TYR A 415 -5.17 -22.78 -10.56
N THR A 416 -6.43 -22.44 -10.81
CA THR A 416 -6.87 -21.04 -10.99
C THR A 416 -7.10 -20.29 -9.68
N PHE A 417 -7.35 -21.00 -8.57
CA PHE A 417 -7.78 -20.37 -7.30
C PHE A 417 -6.80 -20.56 -6.14
N ASN A 418 -5.60 -21.10 -6.41
CA ASN A 418 -4.45 -21.14 -5.51
C ASN A 418 -3.39 -20.11 -5.95
N THR A 419 -3.76 -18.84 -5.99
CA THR A 419 -2.83 -17.72 -6.21
C THR A 419 -2.87 -16.85 -4.97
N ALA A 420 -1.71 -16.38 -4.49
CA ALA A 420 -1.69 -15.44 -3.38
C ALA A 420 -2.33 -14.10 -3.78
N ASP A 421 -2.88 -13.41 -2.78
CA ASP A 421 -3.29 -12.02 -2.94
C ASP A 421 -2.07 -11.10 -2.88
N THR A 422 -1.48 -10.85 -4.04
CA THR A 422 -0.33 -9.94 -4.21
C THR A 422 -0.74 -8.48 -4.45
N ARG A 423 -2.03 -8.15 -4.29
CA ARG A 423 -2.52 -6.78 -4.48
C ARG A 423 -1.96 -5.87 -3.39
N CYS A 424 -1.37 -4.79 -3.86
CA CYS A 424 -0.76 -3.70 -3.10
C CYS A 424 -0.54 -2.50 -4.04
N TRP A 425 -0.39 -1.32 -3.45
CA TRP A 425 0.07 -0.10 -4.12
C TRP A 425 1.60 -0.12 -4.21
N GLN A 426 2.13 -0.26 -5.43
CA GLN A 426 3.54 -0.55 -5.69
C GLN A 426 4.39 0.68 -6.00
N THR A 427 3.78 1.83 -6.35
CA THR A 427 4.52 3.08 -6.61
C THR A 427 4.75 3.93 -5.36
N LEU A 428 4.42 3.43 -4.17
CA LEU A 428 4.76 4.09 -2.91
C LEU A 428 6.28 4.20 -2.75
N PRO A 429 6.81 5.32 -2.23
CA PRO A 429 8.24 5.47 -1.97
C PRO A 429 8.74 4.53 -0.88
N LYS A 430 9.97 4.02 -1.03
CA LYS A 430 10.68 3.23 0.00
C LYS A 430 11.02 4.08 1.22
N GLU A 431 11.51 5.29 0.96
CA GLU A 431 11.99 6.20 2.00
C GLU A 431 11.50 7.61 1.70
N TYR A 432 11.06 8.30 2.75
CA TYR A 432 10.91 9.74 2.73
C TYR A 432 12.08 10.36 3.46
N GLN A 433 12.68 11.40 2.88
CA GLN A 433 13.71 12.23 3.52
C GLN A 433 13.25 13.68 3.56
N ILE A 434 13.77 14.44 4.52
CA ILE A 434 13.40 15.84 4.69
C ILE A 434 14.61 16.73 4.96
N MET A 435 14.47 17.97 4.52
CA MET A 435 15.27 19.12 4.93
C MET A 435 14.36 20.35 4.85
N HIS A 436 14.63 21.38 5.64
CA HIS A 436 14.06 22.69 5.39
C HIS A 436 15.10 23.77 5.61
N LEU A 437 14.93 24.90 4.92
CA LEU A 437 15.87 25.99 4.88
C LEU A 437 15.13 27.32 4.65
N PRO A 438 15.66 28.45 5.14
CA PRO A 438 15.08 29.75 4.83
C PRO A 438 15.16 29.99 3.31
N LEU A 439 14.17 30.66 2.74
CA LEU A 439 14.22 31.04 1.32
C LEU A 439 15.44 31.94 1.09
N PRO A 440 16.33 31.60 0.15
CA PRO A 440 17.45 32.47 -0.19
C PRO A 440 16.95 33.80 -0.77
N PRO A 441 17.71 34.91 -0.61
CA PRO A 441 17.27 36.24 -1.06
C PRO A 441 16.91 36.33 -2.56
N ASP A 442 17.55 35.50 -3.39
CA ASP A 442 17.28 35.41 -4.82
C ASP A 442 16.30 34.29 -5.20
N GLY A 443 15.92 33.43 -4.25
CA GLY A 443 15.01 32.30 -4.45
C GLY A 443 15.61 31.13 -5.23
N ARG A 444 16.91 31.13 -5.52
CA ARG A 444 17.57 30.07 -6.29
C ARG A 444 18.10 28.97 -5.38
N LEU A 445 17.80 27.72 -5.74
CA LEU A 445 18.35 26.53 -5.12
C LEU A 445 18.87 25.59 -6.20
N LYS A 446 19.97 24.91 -5.90
CA LYS A 446 20.51 23.83 -6.71
C LYS A 446 20.41 22.54 -5.91
N LEU A 447 19.75 21.54 -6.49
CA LEU A 447 19.56 20.22 -5.87
C LEU A 447 20.34 19.17 -6.66
N SER A 448 21.05 18.28 -5.98
CA SER A 448 21.72 17.16 -6.64
C SER A 448 21.64 15.89 -5.79
N PRO A 449 21.55 14.70 -6.42
CA PRO A 449 21.77 13.44 -5.71
C PRO A 449 23.11 13.46 -4.95
N ALA A 450 23.11 13.00 -3.69
CA ALA A 450 24.34 12.84 -2.93
C ALA A 450 25.28 11.86 -3.65
N GLY A 451 26.48 12.31 -4.00
CA GLY A 451 27.47 11.52 -4.74
C GLY A 451 27.37 11.57 -6.27
N ASP A 452 26.37 12.25 -6.85
CA ASP A 452 26.25 12.47 -8.30
C ASP A 452 25.86 13.93 -8.61
N PRO A 453 26.80 14.89 -8.42
CA PRO A 453 26.54 16.31 -8.61
C PRO A 453 26.28 16.70 -10.07
N GLU A 454 26.61 15.85 -11.05
CA GLU A 454 26.37 16.12 -12.47
C GLU A 454 24.88 16.10 -12.83
N LYS A 455 24.05 15.42 -12.04
CA LYS A 455 22.58 15.42 -12.19
C LYS A 455 21.89 16.55 -11.44
N SER A 456 22.58 17.66 -11.20
CA SER A 456 21.99 18.78 -10.47
C SER A 456 20.86 19.45 -11.26
N VAL A 457 19.81 19.86 -10.54
CA VAL A 457 18.69 20.65 -11.05
C VAL A 457 18.67 21.98 -10.32
N GLU A 458 18.69 23.07 -11.08
CA GLU A 458 18.47 24.42 -10.55
C GLU A 458 16.99 24.77 -10.59
N ILE A 459 16.49 25.30 -9.49
CA ILE A 459 15.11 25.75 -9.35
C ILE A 459 15.03 27.20 -8.90
N GLN A 460 13.90 27.84 -9.20
CA GLN A 460 13.59 29.20 -8.81
C GLN A 460 12.27 29.21 -8.03
N LEU A 461 12.32 29.66 -6.77
CA LEU A 461 11.16 29.81 -5.91
C LEU A 461 10.57 31.24 -5.99
N ASP A 462 9.25 31.36 -5.94
CA ASP A 462 8.49 32.62 -5.85
C ASP A 462 8.54 33.17 -4.42
N LYS A 463 9.36 34.20 -4.26
CA LYS A 463 9.59 34.90 -2.98
C LYS A 463 8.35 35.62 -2.43
N ARG A 464 7.27 35.73 -3.19
CA ARG A 464 5.99 36.30 -2.71
C ARG A 464 5.20 35.29 -1.89
N ARG A 465 5.56 34.01 -1.95
CA ARG A 465 4.91 32.92 -1.22
C ARG A 465 5.59 32.73 0.12
N LYS A 466 4.79 32.42 1.15
CA LYS A 466 5.33 32.20 2.50
C LYS A 466 6.08 30.88 2.62
N MET A 467 5.59 29.86 1.94
CA MET A 467 6.10 28.50 2.05
C MET A 467 6.23 27.88 0.67
N ALA A 468 7.28 27.09 0.49
CA ALA A 468 7.45 26.23 -0.67
C ALA A 468 7.72 24.79 -0.22
N ILE A 469 7.16 23.80 -0.91
CA ILE A 469 7.57 22.41 -0.85
C ILE A 469 8.29 22.09 -2.16
N VAL A 470 9.57 21.74 -2.07
CA VAL A 470 10.36 21.17 -3.15
C VAL A 470 10.28 19.65 -3.01
N TYR A 471 9.47 19.03 -3.84
CA TYR A 471 9.23 17.59 -3.82
C TYR A 471 10.12 16.89 -4.85
N VAL A 472 11.05 16.07 -4.39
CA VAL A 472 12.01 15.34 -5.22
C VAL A 472 11.58 13.89 -5.31
N MET A 473 11.49 13.33 -6.51
CA MET A 473 11.17 11.92 -6.74
C MET A 473 12.35 11.21 -7.38
N ALA A 474 12.69 10.05 -6.82
CA ALA A 474 13.70 9.15 -7.37
C ALA A 474 13.18 7.70 -7.32
N PRO A 475 12.16 7.34 -8.14
CA PRO A 475 11.55 6.01 -8.08
C PRO A 475 12.46 4.87 -8.57
N GLY A 476 13.56 5.20 -9.26
CA GLY A 476 14.51 4.21 -9.77
C GLY A 476 15.86 4.84 -10.14
N PRO A 477 16.86 4.00 -10.45
CA PRO A 477 18.22 4.46 -10.75
C PRO A 477 18.25 5.48 -11.88
N GLY A 478 18.89 6.62 -11.64
CA GLY A 478 19.07 7.67 -12.65
C GLY A 478 17.86 8.58 -12.87
N VAL A 479 16.74 8.36 -12.19
CA VAL A 479 15.59 9.27 -12.19
C VAL A 479 15.73 10.26 -11.04
N PHE A 480 15.67 11.56 -11.36
CA PHE A 480 15.71 12.65 -10.41
C PHE A 480 14.78 13.77 -10.89
N ASP A 481 13.52 13.71 -10.46
CA ASP A 481 12.48 14.66 -10.87
C ASP A 481 12.16 15.62 -9.71
N VAL A 482 12.16 16.92 -9.98
CA VAL A 482 11.93 17.95 -8.97
C VAL A 482 10.65 18.71 -9.29
N LYS A 483 9.75 18.79 -8.31
CA LYS A 483 8.48 19.52 -8.38
C LYS A 483 8.42 20.59 -7.29
N ILE A 484 7.74 21.70 -7.57
CA ILE A 484 7.68 22.87 -6.68
C ILE A 484 6.21 23.19 -6.37
N PHE A 485 5.86 23.23 -5.09
CA PHE A 485 4.52 23.58 -4.61
C PHE A 485 4.62 24.83 -3.74
N GLU A 486 4.02 25.94 -4.14
CA GLU A 486 4.19 27.22 -3.46
C GLU A 486 2.85 27.77 -2.97
N PHE A 487 2.78 28.12 -1.68
CA PHE A 487 1.53 28.48 -1.02
C PHE A 487 1.75 29.49 0.12
N ASN A 488 0.64 29.99 0.67
CA ASN A 488 0.57 31.11 1.63
C ASN A 488 -0.02 30.74 2.97
#